data_AF-A0A955PG19-F1
#
_entry.id   AF-A0A955PG19-F1
#
_cell.length_a   1.000
_cell.length_b   1.000
_cell.length_c   1.000
_cell.angle_alpha   90.00
_cell.angle_beta   90.00
_cell.angle_gamma   90.00
#
_symmetry.space_group_name_H-M   'P 1'
#
loop_
_entity.id
_entity.type
_entity.pdbx_description
1 polymer ?
#
loop_
_entity_poly.entity_id
_entity_poly.type
_entity_poly.pdbx_seq_one_letter_code
_entity_poly.pdbx_strand_id
1 'polypeptide(L)'
;EHPEVVLVATKTYECDMDDTVRLPRRDFFEYVEGKVIRFEDTQSSAPFTLPSILFRKSLIDSIGGYDNRLCYSADLDFLARAALIGSIACLDDYLYVFRILPTSISGVGSRIQTRITDIIRAAGERAKKGVNRDFTQEEVNELRALAEEKQGLQRTPQRIKDASYEVRLATLFRVNGQPSKALLHSFQAIRIAPTMLFWNRKLIANVIKSLAMKS
;
A
#
# COMPACT_ATOMS: atom_id res chain seq x y z
N GLU A 1 -12.51 11.09 -25.50
CA GLU A 1 -12.61 9.68 -25.04
C GLU A 1 -11.21 9.09 -24.95
N HIS A 2 -10.93 8.24 -23.96
CA HIS A 2 -9.61 7.64 -23.69
C HIS A 2 -9.64 6.11 -23.89
N PRO A 3 -9.60 5.60 -25.13
CA PRO A 3 -9.63 4.16 -25.40
C PRO A 3 -8.42 3.40 -24.85
N GLU A 4 -7.29 4.08 -24.69
CA GLU A 4 -6.04 3.55 -24.14
C GLU A 4 -6.09 3.30 -22.62
N VAL A 5 -7.04 3.94 -21.92
CA VAL A 5 -7.22 3.78 -20.48
C VAL A 5 -8.05 2.53 -20.20
N VAL A 6 -7.44 1.55 -19.54
CA VAL A 6 -8.06 0.24 -19.23
C VAL A 6 -8.59 0.18 -17.80
N LEU A 7 -8.05 1.02 -16.91
CA LEU A 7 -8.41 1.11 -15.49
C LEU A 7 -8.34 2.57 -15.03
N VAL A 8 -9.33 2.97 -14.25
CA VAL A 8 -9.42 4.28 -13.60
C VAL A 8 -9.53 4.07 -12.10
N ALA A 9 -8.77 4.84 -11.33
CA ALA A 9 -8.87 4.90 -9.87
C ALA A 9 -9.23 6.32 -9.41
N THR A 10 -9.37 6.51 -8.10
CA THR A 10 -9.58 7.83 -7.50
C THR A 10 -8.65 8.04 -6.32
N LYS A 11 -8.47 9.30 -5.91
CA LYS A 11 -7.82 9.60 -4.64
C LYS A 11 -8.64 9.06 -3.45
N THR A 12 -7.97 8.93 -2.31
CA THR A 12 -8.52 8.33 -1.10
C THR A 12 -8.23 9.18 0.13
N TYR A 13 -9.22 9.33 1.00
CA TYR A 13 -8.99 9.77 2.37
C TYR A 13 -8.60 8.58 3.25
N GLU A 14 -7.66 8.76 4.17
CA GLU A 14 -7.54 7.86 5.32
C GLU A 14 -8.27 8.47 6.51
N CYS A 15 -8.95 7.64 7.28
CA CYS A 15 -9.54 8.03 8.54
C CYS A 15 -9.16 7.13 9.71
N ASP A 16 -9.25 7.68 10.92
CA ASP A 16 -9.10 6.94 12.17
C ASP A 16 -10.29 5.99 12.41
N MET A 17 -10.22 5.19 13.47
CA MET A 17 -11.28 4.20 13.77
C MET A 17 -12.66 4.80 13.94
N ASP A 18 -12.74 6.06 14.38
CA ASP A 18 -14.00 6.76 14.69
C ASP A 18 -14.41 7.75 13.58
N ASP A 19 -13.62 7.85 12.49
CA ASP A 19 -13.81 8.82 11.39
C ASP A 19 -13.86 10.29 11.87
N THR A 20 -13.19 10.58 12.99
CA THR A 20 -13.03 11.94 13.52
C THR A 20 -11.90 12.69 12.82
N VAL A 21 -10.95 11.94 12.28
CA VAL A 21 -9.82 12.43 11.52
C VAL A 21 -9.97 11.92 10.11
N ARG A 22 -10.17 12.80 9.13
CA ARG A 22 -10.18 12.43 7.71
C ARG A 22 -9.16 13.27 6.98
N LEU A 23 -8.09 12.63 6.52
CA LEU A 23 -6.97 13.32 5.89
C LEU A 23 -6.62 12.67 4.56
N PRO A 24 -6.21 13.45 3.54
CA PRO A 24 -5.73 12.90 2.30
C PRO A 24 -4.67 11.82 2.54
N ARG A 25 -4.87 10.65 1.94
CA ARG A 25 -3.79 9.67 1.84
C ARG A 25 -2.72 10.30 0.96
N ARG A 26 -1.47 10.31 1.43
CA ARG A 26 -0.36 10.67 0.55
C ARG A 26 -0.14 9.50 -0.39
N ASP A 27 -0.62 9.64 -1.61
CA ASP A 27 -0.29 8.73 -2.69
C ASP A 27 1.23 8.79 -2.93
N PHE A 28 1.84 7.65 -3.22
CA PHE A 28 3.28 7.59 -3.53
C PHE A 28 3.61 8.25 -4.86
N PHE A 29 2.58 8.53 -5.65
CA PHE A 29 2.66 9.22 -6.92
C PHE A 29 1.78 10.45 -6.83
N GLU A 30 2.38 11.61 -7.02
CA GLU A 30 1.63 12.81 -7.34
C GLU A 30 0.96 12.56 -8.69
N TYR A 31 -0.38 12.46 -8.67
CA TYR A 31 -1.13 12.51 -9.91
C TYR A 31 -0.92 13.89 -10.51
N VAL A 32 -0.41 13.90 -11.72
CA VAL A 32 -0.38 15.08 -12.57
C VAL A 32 -1.51 14.85 -13.57
N GLU A 33 -2.37 15.84 -13.78
CA GLU A 33 -3.45 15.74 -14.76
C GLU A 33 -2.91 15.23 -16.11
N GLY A 34 -3.52 14.17 -16.64
CA GLY A 34 -3.05 13.50 -17.87
C GLY A 34 -1.87 12.53 -17.69
N LYS A 35 -1.37 12.31 -16.46
CA LYS A 35 -0.33 11.30 -16.20
C LYS A 35 -0.91 9.89 -16.31
N VAL A 36 -0.42 9.17 -17.31
CA VAL A 36 -0.61 7.74 -17.46
C VAL A 36 0.33 7.00 -16.50
N ILE A 37 -0.24 6.22 -15.58
CA ILE A 37 0.52 5.29 -14.73
C ILE A 37 0.92 4.09 -15.58
N ARG A 38 2.22 3.82 -15.64
CA ARG A 38 2.81 2.69 -16.38
C ARG A 38 3.21 1.57 -15.44
N PHE A 39 3.62 0.44 -16.00
CA PHE A 39 4.06 -0.72 -15.23
C PHE A 39 5.16 -0.35 -14.21
N GLU A 40 6.11 0.51 -14.60
CA GLU A 40 7.20 0.98 -13.74
C GLU A 40 6.69 1.68 -12.46
N ASP A 41 5.59 2.43 -12.58
CA ASP A 41 4.97 3.12 -11.45
C ASP A 41 4.28 2.13 -10.48
N THR A 42 3.95 0.92 -10.92
CA THR A 42 3.31 -0.10 -10.08
C THR A 42 4.30 -1.01 -9.34
N GLN A 43 5.61 -0.88 -9.58
CA GLN A 43 6.61 -1.86 -9.13
C GLN A 43 6.94 -1.83 -7.64
N SER A 44 6.66 -0.74 -6.93
CA SER A 44 7.13 -0.53 -5.55
C SER A 44 6.00 -0.31 -4.54
N SER A 45 4.83 0.14 -5.00
CA SER A 45 3.62 0.26 -4.19
C SER A 45 2.41 0.46 -5.09
N ALA A 46 1.21 0.13 -4.60
CA ALA A 46 -0.01 0.54 -5.27
C ALA A 46 -0.09 2.08 -5.30
N PRO A 47 -0.25 2.70 -6.48
CA PRO A 47 -0.27 4.16 -6.62
C PRO A 47 -1.53 4.81 -6.04
N PHE A 48 -2.59 4.02 -5.81
CA PHE A 48 -3.86 4.45 -5.22
C PHE A 48 -4.45 3.31 -4.38
N THR A 49 -5.51 3.60 -3.63
CA THR A 49 -6.25 2.56 -2.89
C THR A 49 -7.21 1.84 -3.84
N LEU A 50 -7.19 0.52 -3.83
CA LEU A 50 -7.95 -0.31 -4.78
C LEU A 50 -9.49 -0.36 -4.63
N PRO A 51 -10.12 -0.01 -3.50
CA PRO A 51 -11.58 -0.05 -3.38
C PRO A 51 -12.34 0.91 -4.31
N SER A 52 -11.66 1.87 -4.93
CA SER A 52 -12.27 2.84 -5.86
C SER A 52 -11.72 2.73 -7.29
N ILE A 53 -11.55 1.50 -7.78
CA ILE A 53 -11.18 1.25 -9.17
C ILE A 53 -12.39 0.90 -10.02
N LEU A 54 -12.37 1.36 -11.26
CA LEU A 54 -13.23 0.92 -12.36
C LEU A 54 -12.34 0.47 -13.51
N PHE A 55 -12.73 -0.59 -14.20
CA PHE A 55 -11.96 -1.10 -15.34
C PHE A 55 -12.88 -1.56 -16.46
N ARG A 56 -12.34 -1.61 -17.68
CA ARG A 56 -13.06 -2.13 -18.84
C ARG A 56 -13.24 -3.64 -18.71
N LYS A 57 -14.37 -4.17 -19.20
CA LYS A 57 -14.58 -5.62 -19.29
C LYS A 57 -13.46 -6.31 -20.09
N SER A 58 -13.02 -5.69 -21.18
CA SER A 58 -11.94 -6.20 -22.03
C SER A 58 -10.62 -6.41 -21.29
N LEU A 59 -10.38 -5.66 -20.20
CA LEU A 59 -9.22 -5.89 -19.34
C LEU A 59 -9.32 -7.26 -18.67
N ILE A 60 -10.46 -7.58 -18.05
CA ILE A 60 -10.69 -8.89 -17.42
C ILE A 60 -10.63 -10.01 -18.44
N ASP A 61 -11.21 -9.81 -19.63
CA ASP A 61 -11.13 -10.80 -20.70
C ASP A 61 -9.66 -11.06 -21.13
N SER A 62 -8.77 -10.08 -20.97
CA SER A 62 -7.34 -10.18 -21.34
C SER A 62 -6.46 -10.77 -20.22
N ILE A 63 -6.63 -10.32 -18.98
CA ILE A 63 -5.73 -10.70 -17.88
C ILE A 63 -6.35 -11.70 -16.91
N GLY A 64 -7.64 -12.00 -17.04
CA GLY A 64 -8.41 -12.78 -16.09
C GLY A 64 -8.73 -12.00 -14.81
N GLY A 65 -8.82 -12.72 -13.69
CA GLY A 65 -9.13 -12.17 -12.37
C GLY A 65 -7.90 -11.98 -11.48
N TYR A 66 -8.13 -12.02 -10.17
CA TYR A 66 -7.08 -12.06 -9.16
C TYR A 66 -6.37 -13.41 -9.14
N ASP A 67 -5.05 -13.39 -8.93
CA ASP A 67 -4.28 -14.61 -8.72
C ASP A 67 -4.33 -15.03 -7.24
N ASN A 68 -5.02 -16.13 -6.97
CA ASN A 68 -5.22 -16.65 -5.61
C ASN A 68 -3.92 -17.13 -4.94
N ARG A 69 -2.83 -17.31 -5.69
CA ARG A 69 -1.50 -17.60 -5.14
C ARG A 69 -0.95 -16.40 -4.36
N LEU A 70 -1.44 -15.19 -4.64
CA LEU A 70 -1.00 -13.94 -4.03
C LEU A 70 -1.94 -13.51 -2.91
N CYS A 71 -1.83 -14.18 -1.76
CA CYS A 71 -2.79 -14.09 -0.66
C CYS A 71 -3.14 -12.66 -0.20
N TYR A 72 -2.25 -11.67 -0.40
CA TYR A 72 -2.43 -10.29 0.10
C TYR A 72 -1.85 -9.18 -0.77
N SER A 73 -1.41 -9.52 -1.98
CA SER A 73 -0.94 -8.57 -2.97
C SER A 73 -1.51 -8.88 -4.36
N ALA A 74 -2.61 -9.66 -4.43
CA ALA A 74 -3.30 -9.96 -5.68
C ALA A 74 -3.80 -8.69 -6.36
N ASP A 75 -4.11 -7.67 -5.57
CA ASP A 75 -4.48 -6.34 -5.99
C ASP A 75 -3.34 -5.60 -6.71
N LEU A 76 -2.12 -5.64 -6.16
CA LEU A 76 -0.92 -5.10 -6.78
C LEU A 76 -0.56 -5.85 -8.08
N ASP A 77 -0.67 -7.18 -8.07
CA ASP A 77 -0.45 -8.00 -9.26
C ASP A 77 -1.46 -7.70 -10.37
N PHE A 78 -2.73 -7.48 -10.00
CA PHE A 78 -3.76 -7.07 -10.93
C PHE A 78 -3.44 -5.72 -11.58
N LEU A 79 -2.99 -4.72 -10.80
CA LEU A 79 -2.55 -3.44 -11.35
C LEU A 79 -1.33 -3.58 -12.25
N ALA A 80 -0.36 -4.39 -11.85
CA ALA A 80 0.83 -4.67 -12.65
C ALA A 80 0.46 -5.31 -14.00
N ARG A 81 -0.49 -6.27 -14.02
CA ARG A 81 -1.01 -6.85 -15.27
C ARG A 81 -1.80 -5.84 -16.10
N ALA A 82 -2.63 -5.01 -15.46
CA ALA A 82 -3.39 -3.98 -16.14
C ALA A 82 -2.48 -2.97 -16.85
N ALA A 83 -1.40 -2.56 -16.18
CA ALA A 83 -0.41 -1.63 -16.70
C ALA A 83 0.43 -2.20 -17.86
N LEU A 84 0.44 -3.53 -18.05
CA LEU A 84 1.06 -4.17 -19.22
C LEU A 84 0.14 -4.20 -20.45
N ILE A 85 -1.18 -4.08 -20.24
CA ILE A 85 -2.17 -4.09 -21.33
C ILE A 85 -2.48 -2.68 -21.83
N GLY A 86 -2.56 -1.72 -20.91
CA GLY A 86 -2.89 -0.34 -21.27
C GLY A 86 -2.62 0.65 -20.16
N SER A 87 -3.15 1.85 -20.34
CA SER A 87 -2.93 2.97 -19.43
C SER A 87 -3.82 2.87 -18.20
N ILE A 88 -3.29 3.24 -17.05
CA ILE A 88 -4.05 3.43 -15.83
C ILE A 88 -4.16 4.94 -15.55
N ALA A 89 -5.37 5.41 -15.27
CA ALA A 89 -5.65 6.78 -14.87
C ALA A 89 -6.06 6.86 -13.39
N CYS A 90 -5.83 8.00 -12.75
CA CYS A 90 -6.34 8.30 -11.41
C CYS A 90 -7.09 9.63 -11.49
N LEU A 91 -8.29 9.72 -10.92
CA LEU A 91 -9.04 10.97 -10.83
C LEU A 91 -8.63 11.74 -9.58
N ASP A 92 -8.59 13.06 -9.67
CA ASP A 92 -8.28 13.94 -8.53
C ASP A 92 -9.36 13.97 -7.45
N ASP A 93 -10.53 13.41 -7.75
CA ASP A 93 -11.64 13.26 -6.82
C ASP A 93 -11.34 12.28 -5.69
N TYR A 94 -11.76 12.64 -4.48
CA TYR A 94 -11.66 11.77 -3.31
C TYR A 94 -12.97 11.01 -3.09
N LEU A 95 -13.18 9.94 -3.84
CA LEU A 95 -14.43 9.16 -3.80
C LEU A 95 -14.42 8.00 -2.79
N TYR A 96 -13.33 7.79 -2.06
CA TYR A 96 -13.20 6.70 -1.09
C TYR A 96 -12.58 7.14 0.22
N VAL A 97 -13.03 6.52 1.31
CA VAL A 97 -12.53 6.72 2.66
C VAL A 97 -12.04 5.38 3.22
N PHE A 98 -10.74 5.27 3.44
CA PHE A 98 -10.08 4.11 4.01
C PHE A 98 -9.94 4.26 5.52
N ARG A 99 -10.70 3.46 6.28
CA ARG A 99 -10.60 3.42 7.74
C ARG A 99 -9.36 2.65 8.18
N ILE A 100 -8.51 3.28 8.99
CA ILE A 100 -7.34 2.66 9.58
C ILE A 100 -7.78 1.87 10.82
N LEU A 101 -7.45 0.58 10.85
CA LEU A 101 -7.71 -0.29 11.99
C LEU A 101 -6.39 -0.76 12.63
N PRO A 102 -6.34 -1.00 13.95
CA PRO A 102 -5.20 -1.65 14.62
C PRO A 102 -4.83 -3.00 14.02
N THR A 103 -5.82 -3.73 13.52
CA THR A 103 -5.64 -5.01 12.86
C THR A 103 -5.14 -4.90 11.41
N SER A 104 -4.93 -3.68 10.89
CA SER A 104 -4.40 -3.46 9.55
C SER A 104 -3.00 -4.06 9.41
N ILE A 105 -2.83 -4.91 8.41
CA ILE A 105 -1.61 -5.67 8.13
C ILE A 105 -0.38 -4.78 7.86
N SER A 106 -0.59 -3.54 7.40
CA SER A 106 0.42 -2.63 6.83
C SER A 106 1.62 -2.32 7.74
N GLY A 107 1.53 -2.58 9.04
CA GLY A 107 2.68 -2.46 9.95
C GLY A 107 3.54 -3.72 9.99
N VAL A 108 2.96 -4.81 10.50
CA VAL A 108 3.67 -6.04 10.84
C VAL A 108 4.02 -6.86 9.60
N GLY A 109 3.21 -6.80 8.54
CA GLY A 109 3.40 -7.56 7.30
C GLY A 109 4.26 -6.87 6.25
N SER A 110 4.90 -5.75 6.56
CA SER A 110 5.63 -4.94 5.57
C SER A 110 6.75 -5.71 4.85
N ARG A 111 7.53 -6.53 5.58
CA ARG A 111 8.57 -7.39 4.98
C ARG A 111 7.98 -8.39 3.98
N ILE A 112 6.88 -9.04 4.36
CA ILE A 112 6.17 -10.01 3.52
C ILE A 112 5.64 -9.30 2.27
N GLN A 113 5.03 -8.13 2.42
CA GLN A 113 4.54 -7.34 1.29
C GLN A 113 5.67 -6.96 0.34
N THR A 114 6.79 -6.45 0.84
CA THR A 114 7.98 -6.13 0.02
C THR A 114 8.43 -7.35 -0.78
N ARG A 115 8.49 -8.53 -0.14
CA ARG A 115 8.96 -9.73 -0.83
C ARG A 115 7.99 -10.20 -1.92
N ILE A 116 6.68 -10.16 -1.66
CA ILE A 116 5.67 -10.47 -2.68
C ILE A 116 5.77 -9.46 -3.84
N THR A 117 5.96 -8.18 -3.54
CA THR A 117 6.15 -7.14 -4.56
C THR A 117 7.39 -7.39 -5.43
N ASP A 118 8.49 -7.86 -4.84
CA ASP A 118 9.69 -8.25 -5.60
C ASP A 118 9.41 -9.39 -6.59
N ILE A 119 8.62 -10.39 -6.18
CA ILE A 119 8.20 -11.52 -7.03
C ILE A 119 7.29 -11.03 -8.17
N ILE A 120 6.29 -10.19 -7.87
CA ILE A 120 5.40 -9.59 -8.88
C ILE A 120 6.21 -8.77 -9.90
N ARG A 121 7.18 -7.99 -9.42
CA ARG A 121 8.07 -7.19 -10.28
C ARG A 121 8.91 -8.09 -11.19
N ALA A 122 9.52 -9.14 -10.65
CA ALA A 122 10.32 -10.09 -11.44
C ALA A 122 9.47 -10.73 -12.56
N ALA A 123 8.25 -11.15 -12.25
CA ALA A 123 7.29 -11.67 -13.22
C ALA A 123 6.94 -10.67 -14.32
N GLY A 124 6.64 -9.41 -13.97
CA GLY A 124 6.33 -8.39 -14.96
C GLY A 124 7.53 -7.95 -15.81
N GLU A 125 8.75 -7.96 -15.27
CA GLU A 125 9.97 -7.73 -16.05
C GLU A 125 10.23 -8.85 -17.07
N ARG A 126 9.87 -10.11 -16.76
CA ARG A 126 9.87 -11.20 -17.76
C ARG A 126 8.86 -10.93 -18.87
N ALA A 127 7.64 -10.53 -18.51
CA ALA A 127 6.59 -10.21 -19.48
C ALA A 127 7.01 -9.09 -20.44
N LYS A 128 7.66 -8.03 -19.95
CA LYS A 128 8.18 -6.92 -20.79
C LYS A 128 9.22 -7.38 -21.81
N LYS A 129 9.94 -8.46 -21.53
CA LYS A 129 10.92 -9.05 -22.44
C LYS A 129 10.29 -10.06 -23.43
N GLY A 130 8.97 -10.17 -23.47
CA GLY A 130 8.25 -11.15 -24.28
C GLY A 130 8.36 -12.59 -23.75
N VAL A 131 8.84 -12.76 -22.52
CA VAL A 131 8.91 -14.07 -21.84
C VAL A 131 7.61 -14.32 -21.07
N ASN A 132 7.25 -15.58 -20.83
CA ASN A 132 6.11 -15.92 -20.01
C ASN A 132 6.20 -15.22 -18.63
N ARG A 133 5.11 -14.54 -18.25
CA ARG A 133 4.94 -13.84 -16.99
C ARG A 133 4.80 -14.79 -15.80
N ASP A 134 4.40 -16.04 -16.02
CA ASP A 134 4.11 -16.98 -14.94
C ASP A 134 5.20 -17.02 -13.86
N PHE A 135 4.75 -17.24 -12.62
CA PHE A 135 5.64 -17.44 -11.50
C PHE A 135 6.42 -18.74 -11.68
N THR A 136 7.72 -18.71 -11.41
CA THR A 136 8.54 -19.92 -11.40
C THR A 136 8.12 -20.83 -10.25
N GLN A 137 8.51 -22.11 -10.29
CA GLN A 137 8.17 -23.03 -9.21
C GLN A 137 8.77 -22.58 -7.86
N GLU A 138 9.96 -22.00 -7.88
CA GLU A 138 10.63 -21.41 -6.73
C GLU A 138 9.83 -20.23 -6.17
N GLU A 139 9.38 -19.31 -7.03
CA GLU A 139 8.55 -18.17 -6.63
C GLU A 139 7.21 -18.64 -6.04
N VAL A 140 6.58 -19.66 -6.64
CA VAL A 140 5.34 -20.25 -6.10
C VAL A 140 5.57 -20.87 -4.71
N ASN A 141 6.68 -21.57 -4.51
CA ASN A 141 7.03 -22.14 -3.21
C ASN A 141 7.29 -21.03 -2.18
N GLU A 142 7.95 -19.96 -2.58
CA GLU A 142 8.20 -18.81 -1.72
C GLU A 142 6.90 -18.08 -1.34
N LEU A 143 5.97 -17.87 -2.29
CA LEU A 143 4.65 -17.29 -2.02
C LEU A 143 3.87 -18.12 -0.99
N ARG A 144 3.94 -19.46 -1.06
CA ARG A 144 3.33 -20.35 -0.06
C ARG A 144 3.96 -20.18 1.32
N ALA A 145 5.29 -20.15 1.40
CA ALA A 145 6.00 -19.93 2.67
C ALA A 145 5.65 -18.57 3.31
N LEU A 146 5.56 -17.51 2.50
CA LEU A 146 5.16 -16.17 2.93
C LEU A 146 3.71 -16.14 3.43
N ALA A 147 2.81 -16.92 2.82
CA ALA A 147 1.44 -17.06 3.26
C ALA A 147 1.35 -17.71 4.66
N GLU A 148 2.14 -18.75 4.91
CA GLU A 148 2.25 -19.43 6.20
C GLU A 148 2.86 -18.51 7.28
N GLU A 149 3.97 -17.84 6.98
CA GLU A 149 4.60 -16.87 7.90
C GLU A 149 3.58 -15.82 8.36
N LYS A 150 2.75 -15.34 7.44
CA LYS A 150 1.72 -14.36 7.74
C LYS A 150 0.61 -14.88 8.64
N GLN A 151 0.20 -16.14 8.52
CA GLN A 151 -0.74 -16.73 9.48
C GLN A 151 -0.15 -16.65 10.90
N GLY A 152 1.17 -16.80 11.03
CA GLY A 152 1.89 -16.54 12.28
C GLY A 152 1.76 -15.09 12.78
N LEU A 153 1.79 -14.10 11.88
CA LEU A 153 1.66 -12.68 12.26
C LEU A 153 0.30 -12.33 12.88
N GLN A 154 -0.77 -13.07 12.58
CA GLN A 154 -2.08 -12.85 13.23
C GLN A 154 -2.00 -12.98 14.76
N ARG A 155 -1.04 -13.76 15.26
CA ARG A 155 -0.74 -13.97 16.70
C ARG A 155 0.00 -12.80 17.35
N THR A 156 0.29 -11.74 16.60
CA THR A 156 0.96 -10.54 17.14
C THR A 156 0.12 -9.97 18.31
N PRO A 157 0.74 -9.69 19.47
CA PRO A 157 0.01 -9.15 20.62
C PRO A 157 -0.74 -7.86 20.28
N GLN A 158 -1.94 -7.69 20.84
CA GLN A 158 -2.80 -6.54 20.55
C GLN A 158 -2.10 -5.20 20.80
N ARG A 159 -1.30 -5.10 21.88
CA ARG A 159 -0.50 -3.90 22.16
C ARG A 159 0.40 -3.46 20.99
N ILE A 160 0.97 -4.40 20.23
CA ILE A 160 1.84 -4.09 19.09
C ILE A 160 1.01 -3.61 17.89
N LYS A 161 -0.19 -4.16 17.73
CA LYS A 161 -1.18 -3.72 16.73
C LYS A 161 -1.65 -2.29 17.02
N ASP A 162 -1.98 -2.00 18.27
CA ASP A 162 -2.39 -0.66 18.72
C ASP A 162 -1.26 0.36 18.56
N ALA A 163 -0.04 0.02 18.96
CA ALA A 163 1.10 0.90 18.75
C ALA A 163 1.41 1.13 17.25
N SER A 164 1.20 0.12 16.40
CA SER A 164 1.33 0.26 14.93
C SER A 164 0.26 1.17 14.33
N TYR A 165 -0.96 1.13 14.87
CA TYR A 165 -2.03 2.08 14.55
C TYR A 165 -1.62 3.52 14.84
N GLU A 166 -1.10 3.77 16.05
CA GLU A 166 -0.61 5.08 16.45
C GLU A 166 0.53 5.59 15.56
N VAL A 167 1.46 4.73 15.14
CA VAL A 167 2.50 5.10 14.17
C VAL A 167 1.90 5.50 12.81
N ARG A 168 0.83 4.83 12.37
CA ARG A 168 0.16 5.16 11.12
C ARG A 168 -0.56 6.50 11.20
N LEU A 169 -1.30 6.76 12.28
CA LEU A 169 -1.89 8.09 12.52
C LEU A 169 -0.82 9.18 12.59
N ALA A 170 0.27 8.93 13.31
CA ALA A 170 1.39 9.87 13.37
C ALA A 170 1.94 10.20 11.99
N THR A 171 2.08 9.19 11.13
CA THR A 171 2.52 9.36 9.74
C THR A 171 1.51 10.18 8.94
N LEU A 172 0.21 9.86 9.05
CA LEU A 172 -0.88 10.55 8.35
C LEU A 172 -0.95 12.03 8.72
N PHE A 173 -0.86 12.37 10.01
CA PHE A 173 -0.82 13.76 10.46
C PHE A 173 0.43 14.49 9.97
N ARG A 174 1.60 13.85 10.03
CA ARG A 174 2.86 14.47 9.59
C ARG A 174 2.82 14.82 8.11
N VAL A 175 2.38 13.89 7.25
CA VAL A 175 2.37 14.14 5.79
C VAL A 175 1.34 15.19 5.38
N ASN A 176 0.35 15.45 6.23
CA ASN A 176 -0.67 16.49 6.06
C ASN A 176 -0.37 17.77 6.86
N GLY A 177 0.89 18.01 7.23
CA GLY A 177 1.31 19.28 7.84
C GLY A 177 0.84 19.49 9.29
N GLN A 178 0.54 18.43 10.03
CA GLN A 178 0.08 18.49 11.44
C GLN A 178 1.11 17.88 12.40
N PRO A 179 2.32 18.47 12.55
CA PRO A 179 3.44 17.86 13.30
C PRO A 179 3.14 17.70 14.80
N SER A 180 2.38 18.60 15.42
CA SER A 180 2.02 18.49 16.85
C SER A 180 1.17 17.24 17.14
N LYS A 181 0.19 16.96 16.28
CA LYS A 181 -0.62 15.72 16.39
C LYS A 181 0.21 14.49 16.05
N ALA A 182 1.06 14.58 15.03
CA ALA A 182 1.98 13.50 14.69
C ALA A 182 2.89 13.10 15.86
N LEU A 183 3.41 14.09 16.60
CA LEU A 183 4.23 13.87 17.78
C LEU A 183 3.43 13.24 18.93
N LEU A 184 2.19 13.69 19.17
CA LEU A 184 1.29 13.10 20.17
C LEU A 184 1.09 11.60 19.93
N HIS A 185 0.69 11.22 18.71
CA HIS A 185 0.49 9.82 18.33
C HIS A 185 1.81 9.01 18.38
N SER A 186 2.94 9.64 18.05
CA SER A 186 4.26 9.00 18.21
C SER A 186 4.56 8.66 19.68
N PHE A 187 4.26 9.56 20.61
CA PHE A 187 4.41 9.28 22.05
C PHE A 187 3.43 8.21 22.54
N GLN A 188 2.18 8.22 22.04
CA GLN A 188 1.21 7.18 22.35
C GLN A 188 1.71 5.80 21.90
N ALA A 189 2.26 5.69 20.68
CA ALA A 189 2.89 4.45 20.20
C ALA A 189 4.01 3.96 21.13
N ILE A 190 4.92 4.86 21.54
CA ILE A 190 6.03 4.54 22.44
C ILE A 190 5.50 4.08 23.81
N ARG A 191 4.47 4.75 24.34
CA ARG A 191 3.86 4.39 25.63
C ARG A 191 3.24 2.99 25.60
N ILE A 192 2.57 2.63 24.50
CA ILE A 192 1.92 1.32 24.35
C ILE A 192 2.95 0.20 24.14
N ALA A 193 3.96 0.45 23.31
CA ALA A 193 5.01 -0.52 23.00
C ALA A 193 6.39 0.15 22.87
N PRO A 194 7.11 0.38 23.98
CA PRO A 194 8.39 1.10 23.98
C PRO A 194 9.44 0.46 23.07
N THR A 195 9.40 -0.86 22.93
CA THR A 195 10.30 -1.62 22.07
C THR A 195 10.21 -1.19 20.60
N MET A 196 9.07 -0.65 20.14
CA MET A 196 8.92 -0.18 18.76
C MET A 196 9.86 0.96 18.39
N LEU A 197 10.38 1.72 19.36
CA LEU A 197 11.35 2.78 19.10
C LEU A 197 12.61 2.24 18.41
N PHE A 198 13.01 1.01 18.71
CA PHE A 198 14.23 0.40 18.16
C PHE A 198 14.05 -0.16 16.75
N TRP A 199 12.83 -0.57 16.39
CA TRP A 199 12.57 -1.32 15.16
C TRP A 199 11.75 -0.53 14.13
N ASN A 200 11.07 0.56 14.55
CA ASN A 200 10.21 1.34 13.68
C ASN A 200 10.87 2.65 13.22
N ARG A 201 11.54 2.60 12.06
CA ARG A 201 12.19 3.77 11.44
C ARG A 201 11.22 4.94 11.18
N LYS A 202 9.93 4.67 10.91
CA LYS A 202 8.92 5.72 10.70
C LYS A 202 8.64 6.49 11.98
N LEU A 203 8.54 5.79 13.11
CA LEU A 203 8.36 6.40 14.43
C LEU A 203 9.53 7.33 14.78
N ILE A 204 10.78 6.85 14.60
CA ILE A 204 11.98 7.68 14.80
C ILE A 204 11.94 8.92 13.89
N ALA A 205 11.66 8.73 12.59
CA ALA A 205 11.59 9.83 11.64
C ALA A 205 10.48 10.84 12.00
N ASN A 206 9.34 10.38 12.49
CA ASN A 206 8.24 11.25 12.93
C ASN A 206 8.67 12.13 14.12
N VAL A 207 9.36 11.55 15.11
CA VAL A 207 9.85 12.29 16.28
C VAL A 207 10.89 13.33 15.86
N ILE A 208 11.94 12.92 15.14
CA ILE A 208 13.04 13.82 14.72
C ILE A 208 12.49 14.99 13.90
N LYS A 209 11.67 14.70 12.87
CA LYS A 209 11.14 15.75 11.98
C LYS A 209 10.19 16.70 12.70
N SER A 210 9.37 16.20 13.63
CA SER A 210 8.44 17.05 14.38
C SER A 210 9.15 17.98 15.35
N LEU A 211 10.31 17.58 15.88
CA LEU A 211 11.15 18.42 16.74
C LEU A 211 11.88 19.50 15.93
N ALA A 212 12.42 19.14 14.75
CA ALA A 212 13.13 20.08 13.88
C ALA A 212 12.25 21.18 13.28
N MET A 213 10.92 21.00 13.24
CA MET A 213 9.98 22.04 12.75
C MET A 213 9.59 23.07 13.82
N LYS A 214 9.99 22.88 15.09
CA LYS A 214 9.70 23.81 16.19
C LYS A 214 10.85 24.75 16.53
N SER A 215 12.04 24.52 15.96
CA SER A 215 13.22 25.39 16.04
C SER A 215 13.24 26.37 14.88
#